data_AF-A0A7C8D2N9-F1
#
_entry.id   AF-A0A7C8D2N9-F1
#
_cell.length_a   1.000
_cell.length_b   1.000
_cell.length_c   1.000
_cell.angle_alpha   90.00
_cell.angle_beta   90.00
_cell.angle_gamma   90.00
#
_symmetry.space_group_name_H-M   'P 1'
#
loop_
_entity.id
_entity.type
_entity.pdbx_description
1 polymer ?
#
loop_
_entity_poly.entity_id
_entity_poly.type
_entity_poly.pdbx_seq_one_letter_code
_entity_poly.pdbx_strand_id
1 'polypeptide(L)'
;MIVGSGDEEKTLNAAGSAYIFRPTAGSWVEEQELTRPIAGSSYHFGQAVAIDGDGAVCGAPDDDDFASRAGSIELFHFKGMSWVHSQRLTASDKAASDRFGWSVDIAGNALVVGAKFDDDVVSSSGSAYVFRCNGVTWVQDQKLTAPDPAQNAQFGNAIAMDDNLIVVGAWQDDDAGFFTGGADAFGDGLRCAGGALVRLGIVVANGSAVANSLTPMGAGLIPGDIRRYQYWYRNPSASPCASWFNLTNGFEIAWTN
;
A
#
# COMPACT_ATOMS: atom_id res chain seq x y z
N MET A 1 0.15 -17.59 -12.79
CA MET A 1 -0.85 -16.50 -12.86
C MET A 1 -2.08 -16.97 -12.13
N ILE A 2 -2.76 -16.07 -11.41
CA ILE A 2 -4.05 -16.35 -10.76
C ILE A 2 -5.11 -15.45 -11.38
N VAL A 3 -6.33 -15.95 -11.57
CA VAL A 3 -7.49 -15.22 -12.09
C VAL A 3 -8.68 -15.50 -11.21
N GLY A 4 -9.37 -14.46 -10.76
CA GLY A 4 -10.56 -14.60 -9.93
C GLY A 4 -11.86 -14.34 -10.68
N SER A 5 -12.94 -14.99 -10.27
CA SER A 5 -14.30 -14.80 -10.76
C SER A 5 -15.26 -14.81 -9.57
N GLY A 6 -15.62 -13.61 -9.08
CA GLY A 6 -16.51 -13.45 -7.93
C GLY A 6 -17.92 -14.00 -8.11
N ASP A 7 -18.39 -14.16 -9.35
CA ASP A 7 -19.79 -14.50 -9.66
C ASP A 7 -19.91 -15.70 -10.60
N GLU A 8 -19.12 -16.75 -10.38
CA GLU A 8 -19.20 -17.93 -11.25
C GLU A 8 -20.44 -18.79 -10.96
N GLU A 9 -21.32 -18.89 -11.95
CA GLU A 9 -22.55 -19.70 -11.92
C GLU A 9 -22.29 -21.09 -12.54
N LYS A 10 -21.65 -22.01 -11.78
CA LYS A 10 -21.46 -23.41 -12.21
C LYS A 10 -22.32 -24.43 -11.46
N THR A 11 -22.83 -24.09 -10.28
CA THR A 11 -23.87 -24.86 -9.57
C THR A 11 -24.76 -23.86 -8.81
N LEU A 12 -25.94 -24.29 -8.33
CA LEU A 12 -27.00 -23.45 -7.73
C LEU A 12 -26.59 -22.57 -6.52
N ASN A 13 -25.30 -22.51 -6.18
CA ASN A 13 -24.71 -21.63 -5.17
C ASN A 13 -23.51 -20.91 -5.82
N ALA A 14 -23.71 -19.67 -6.27
CA ALA A 14 -22.73 -18.83 -6.96
C ALA A 14 -21.58 -18.40 -6.03
N ALA A 15 -20.74 -19.33 -5.57
CA ALA A 15 -19.73 -19.07 -4.54
C ALA A 15 -18.53 -18.24 -5.03
N GLY A 16 -18.35 -18.06 -6.34
CA GLY A 16 -17.14 -17.52 -6.95
C GLY A 16 -15.97 -18.52 -6.90
N SER A 17 -15.03 -18.40 -7.83
CA SER A 17 -13.84 -19.28 -7.95
C SER A 17 -12.59 -18.47 -8.30
N ALA A 18 -11.43 -19.04 -8.05
CA ALA A 18 -10.16 -18.52 -8.57
C ALA A 18 -9.41 -19.63 -9.31
N TYR A 19 -8.65 -19.28 -10.34
CA TYR A 19 -8.02 -20.21 -11.26
C TYR A 19 -6.53 -19.93 -11.32
N ILE A 20 -5.73 -20.98 -11.20
CA ILE A 20 -4.29 -20.91 -11.41
C ILE A 20 -4.01 -21.31 -12.86
N PHE A 21 -3.24 -20.47 -13.55
CA PHE A 21 -2.72 -20.75 -14.88
C PHE A 21 -1.20 -20.83 -14.87
N ARG A 22 -0.67 -21.84 -15.55
CA ARG A 22 0.77 -21.99 -15.82
C ARG A 22 1.10 -21.67 -17.28
N PRO A 23 2.24 -20.99 -17.53
CA PRO A 23 2.69 -20.76 -18.89
C PRO A 23 3.26 -22.06 -19.47
N THR A 24 2.90 -22.35 -20.71
CA THR A 24 3.49 -23.41 -21.54
C THR A 24 4.04 -22.78 -22.82
N ALA A 25 4.56 -23.59 -23.76
CA ALA A 25 5.13 -23.08 -25.01
C ALA A 25 4.06 -22.39 -25.89
N GLY A 26 3.85 -21.09 -25.65
CA GLY A 26 2.96 -20.23 -26.42
C GLY A 26 1.52 -20.12 -25.90
N SER A 27 1.17 -20.73 -24.76
CA SER A 27 -0.18 -20.62 -24.19
C SER A 27 -0.18 -20.68 -22.66
N TRP A 28 -1.29 -20.24 -22.06
CA TRP A 28 -1.60 -20.45 -20.64
C TRP A 28 -2.55 -21.63 -20.51
N VAL A 29 -2.23 -22.56 -19.61
CA VAL A 29 -3.06 -23.73 -19.32
C VAL A 29 -3.53 -23.63 -17.88
N GLU A 30 -4.81 -23.87 -17.66
CA GLU A 30 -5.38 -23.98 -16.32
C GLU A 30 -4.67 -25.14 -15.59
N GLU A 31 -4.05 -24.83 -14.47
CA GLU A 31 -3.44 -25.80 -13.57
C GLU A 31 -4.46 -26.33 -12.56
N GLN A 32 -5.24 -25.43 -11.96
CA GLN A 32 -6.17 -25.77 -10.88
C GLN A 32 -7.23 -24.69 -10.67
N GLU A 33 -8.46 -25.12 -10.43
CA GLU A 33 -9.52 -24.31 -9.81
C GLU A 33 -9.39 -24.34 -8.28
N LEU A 34 -9.32 -23.17 -7.68
CA LEU A 34 -9.37 -22.92 -6.24
C LEU A 34 -10.80 -22.56 -5.88
N THR A 35 -11.37 -23.31 -4.96
CA THR A 35 -12.70 -23.06 -4.42
C THR A 35 -12.63 -22.90 -2.92
N ARG A 36 -13.61 -22.18 -2.35
CA ARG A 36 -13.74 -22.08 -0.90
C ARG A 36 -14.06 -23.47 -0.33
N PRO A 37 -13.37 -23.94 0.73
CA PRO A 37 -13.57 -25.29 1.28
C PRO A 37 -14.87 -25.46 2.08
N ILE A 38 -15.84 -24.55 1.94
CA ILE A 38 -17.13 -24.55 2.65
C ILE A 38 -18.24 -24.24 1.64
N ALA A 39 -19.29 -25.05 1.63
CA ALA A 39 -20.49 -24.82 0.83
C ALA A 39 -21.38 -23.72 1.46
N GLY A 40 -21.73 -22.69 0.70
CA GLY A 40 -22.52 -21.55 1.20
C GLY A 40 -22.63 -20.44 0.16
N SER A 41 -23.39 -19.39 0.49
CA SER A 41 -23.84 -18.27 -0.35
C SER A 41 -22.76 -17.61 -1.24
N SER A 42 -23.21 -16.78 -2.19
CA SER A 42 -22.35 -15.95 -3.02
C SER A 42 -21.57 -14.93 -2.19
N TYR A 43 -20.34 -15.26 -1.83
CA TYR A 43 -19.45 -14.44 -1.01
C TYR A 43 -18.40 -13.70 -1.84
N HIS A 44 -18.60 -13.63 -3.16
CA HIS A 44 -17.67 -13.09 -4.12
C HIS A 44 -16.24 -13.62 -3.94
N PHE A 45 -16.10 -14.93 -3.69
CA PHE A 45 -14.77 -15.54 -3.60
C PHE A 45 -14.02 -15.37 -4.92
N GLY A 46 -12.76 -14.96 -4.82
CA GLY A 46 -11.96 -14.65 -6.01
C GLY A 46 -12.28 -13.26 -6.58
N GLN A 47 -13.03 -12.39 -5.89
CA GLN A 47 -13.16 -10.99 -6.33
C GLN A 47 -11.80 -10.28 -6.38
N ALA A 48 -10.95 -10.56 -5.40
CA ALA A 48 -9.56 -10.11 -5.38
C ALA A 48 -8.65 -11.34 -5.28
N VAL A 49 -7.56 -11.35 -6.05
CA VAL A 49 -6.60 -12.44 -6.05
C VAL A 49 -5.18 -11.90 -6.10
N ALA A 50 -4.27 -12.53 -5.36
CA ALA A 50 -2.84 -12.25 -5.41
C ALA A 50 -2.05 -13.56 -5.30
N ILE A 51 -0.85 -13.59 -5.88
CA ILE A 51 0.01 -14.78 -5.90
C ILE A 51 1.48 -14.36 -5.85
N ASP A 52 2.24 -14.95 -4.93
CA ASP A 52 3.70 -14.81 -4.86
C ASP A 52 4.33 -16.16 -4.49
N GLY A 53 5.32 -16.58 -5.28
CA GLY A 53 5.94 -17.90 -5.14
C GLY A 53 4.91 -19.04 -5.04
N ASP A 54 4.94 -19.75 -3.92
CA ASP A 54 4.05 -20.87 -3.60
C ASP A 54 2.80 -20.43 -2.81
N GLY A 55 2.59 -19.13 -2.57
CA GLY A 55 1.45 -18.59 -1.84
C GLY A 55 0.44 -17.90 -2.75
N ALA A 56 -0.85 -18.18 -2.55
CA ALA A 56 -1.95 -17.51 -3.25
C ALA A 56 -3.01 -17.07 -2.25
N VAL A 57 -3.65 -15.94 -2.53
CA VAL A 57 -4.71 -15.35 -1.70
C VAL A 57 -5.92 -15.07 -2.57
N CYS A 58 -7.10 -15.42 -2.05
CA CYS A 58 -8.38 -15.09 -2.66
C CYS A 58 -9.26 -14.35 -1.65
N GLY A 59 -9.75 -13.18 -2.02
CA GLY A 59 -10.71 -12.42 -1.23
C GLY A 59 -12.14 -12.89 -1.42
N ALA A 60 -12.92 -12.83 -0.35
CA ALA A 60 -14.35 -13.08 -0.31
C ALA A 60 -15.03 -11.96 0.51
N PRO A 61 -15.13 -10.73 -0.03
CA PRO A 61 -15.52 -9.56 0.76
C PRO A 61 -16.99 -9.51 1.18
N ASP A 62 -17.87 -10.32 0.58
CA ASP A 62 -19.27 -10.42 1.01
C ASP A 62 -19.54 -11.59 1.94
N ASP A 63 -18.48 -12.28 2.39
CA ASP A 63 -18.54 -13.35 3.37
C ASP A 63 -19.21 -12.92 4.68
N ASP A 64 -20.21 -13.68 5.09
CA ASP A 64 -21.09 -13.38 6.23
C ASP A 64 -21.01 -14.40 7.37
N ASP A 65 -20.12 -15.40 7.29
CA ASP A 65 -20.02 -16.47 8.29
C ASP A 65 -19.69 -15.95 9.71
N PHE A 66 -18.99 -14.81 9.83
CA PHE A 66 -18.56 -14.25 11.12
C PHE A 66 -19.36 -13.00 11.53
N ALA A 67 -19.70 -12.15 10.58
CA ALA A 67 -20.57 -11.00 10.72
C ALA A 67 -21.08 -10.61 9.32
N SER A 68 -22.27 -10.03 9.23
CA SER A 68 -22.93 -9.72 7.95
C SER A 68 -22.01 -8.95 7.00
N ARG A 69 -21.56 -9.59 5.91
CA ARG A 69 -20.63 -9.02 4.91
C ARG A 69 -19.36 -8.41 5.52
N ALA A 70 -18.88 -9.00 6.62
CA ALA A 70 -17.61 -8.60 7.21
C ALA A 70 -16.43 -8.94 6.29
N GLY A 71 -16.60 -9.99 5.48
CA GLY A 71 -15.60 -10.44 4.52
C GLY A 71 -14.53 -11.35 5.14
N SER A 72 -13.85 -12.10 4.28
CA SER A 72 -12.67 -12.89 4.63
C SER A 72 -11.72 -13.01 3.45
N ILE A 73 -10.56 -13.61 3.71
CA ILE A 73 -9.68 -14.12 2.66
C ILE A 73 -9.35 -15.58 2.92
N GLU A 74 -9.05 -16.31 1.86
CA GLU A 74 -8.56 -17.68 1.90
C GLU A 74 -7.14 -17.73 1.33
N LEU A 75 -6.25 -18.39 2.06
CA LEU A 75 -4.86 -18.61 1.69
C LEU A 75 -4.67 -20.02 1.18
N PHE A 76 -3.97 -20.15 0.06
CA PHE A 76 -3.58 -21.40 -0.56
C PHE A 76 -2.06 -21.50 -0.65
N HIS A 77 -1.53 -22.70 -0.48
CA HIS A 77 -0.11 -22.99 -0.62
C HIS A 77 0.12 -24.09 -1.65
N PHE A 78 1.08 -23.92 -2.54
CA PHE A 78 1.46 -24.94 -3.50
C PHE A 78 2.33 -26.02 -2.82
N LYS A 79 1.92 -27.30 -2.89
CA LYS A 79 2.65 -28.44 -2.29
C LYS A 79 3.33 -29.31 -3.34
N GLY A 80 3.88 -28.68 -4.38
CA GLY A 80 4.64 -29.35 -5.44
C GLY A 80 3.80 -30.00 -6.55
N MET A 81 2.57 -30.43 -6.24
CA MET A 81 1.65 -31.01 -7.23
C MET A 81 0.30 -30.29 -7.29
N SER A 82 -0.12 -29.66 -6.19
CA SER A 82 -1.41 -28.99 -6.10
C SER A 82 -1.36 -27.83 -5.11
N TRP A 83 -2.25 -26.88 -5.33
CA TRP A 83 -2.61 -25.84 -4.39
C TRP A 83 -3.55 -26.43 -3.34
N VAL A 84 -3.21 -26.24 -2.06
CA VAL A 84 -4.03 -26.67 -0.94
C VAL A 84 -4.43 -25.47 -0.11
N HIS A 85 -5.67 -25.46 0.36
CA HIS A 85 -6.11 -24.48 1.35
C HIS A 85 -5.24 -24.60 2.60
N SER A 86 -4.78 -23.45 3.12
CA SER A 86 -3.84 -23.37 4.23
C SER A 86 -4.43 -22.67 5.44
N GLN A 87 -5.13 -21.55 5.23
CA GLN A 87 -5.69 -20.74 6.29
C GLN A 87 -6.81 -19.84 5.77
N ARG A 88 -7.80 -19.58 6.62
CA ARG A 88 -8.77 -18.49 6.43
C ARG A 88 -8.42 -17.35 7.37
N LEU A 89 -8.44 -16.11 6.88
CA LEU A 89 -8.19 -14.93 7.70
C LEU A 89 -9.38 -13.97 7.66
N THR A 90 -9.59 -13.30 8.79
CA THR A 90 -10.52 -12.19 8.97
C THR A 90 -9.81 -11.08 9.73
N ALA A 91 -10.34 -9.86 9.65
CA ALA A 91 -9.91 -8.77 10.51
C ALA A 91 -10.16 -9.13 11.99
N SER A 92 -9.22 -8.78 12.88
CA SER A 92 -9.32 -9.04 14.32
C SER A 92 -10.55 -8.40 14.97
N ASP A 93 -10.93 -7.25 14.44
CA ASP A 93 -11.99 -6.32 14.82
C ASP A 93 -13.20 -6.37 13.89
N LYS A 94 -13.26 -7.36 12.98
CA LYS A 94 -14.33 -7.54 11.98
C LYS A 94 -15.72 -7.10 12.47
N ALA A 95 -16.31 -6.18 11.73
CA ALA A 95 -17.66 -5.68 11.92
C ALA A 95 -18.49 -5.90 10.64
N ALA A 96 -19.79 -5.65 10.76
CA ALA A 96 -20.71 -5.85 9.65
C ALA A 96 -20.44 -4.83 8.54
N SER A 97 -20.39 -5.30 7.30
CA SER A 97 -20.19 -4.49 6.09
C SER A 97 -18.80 -3.89 5.88
N ASP A 98 -17.78 -4.22 6.68
CA ASP A 98 -16.40 -3.76 6.46
C ASP A 98 -15.83 -4.21 5.11
N ARG A 99 -16.32 -5.35 4.60
CA ARG A 99 -15.91 -6.00 3.35
C ARG A 99 -14.41 -6.27 3.28
N PHE A 100 -13.85 -6.82 4.35
CA PHE A 100 -12.47 -7.30 4.38
C PHE A 100 -12.22 -8.33 3.26
N GLY A 101 -11.11 -8.19 2.54
CA GLY A 101 -10.82 -9.00 1.35
C GLY A 101 -11.26 -8.34 0.04
N TRP A 102 -11.63 -7.06 0.08
CA TRP A 102 -12.00 -6.30 -1.12
C TRP A 102 -10.82 -6.11 -2.09
N SER A 103 -9.64 -5.87 -1.53
CA SER A 103 -8.37 -5.84 -2.25
C SER A 103 -7.34 -6.63 -1.45
N VAL A 104 -6.41 -7.30 -2.14
CA VAL A 104 -5.37 -8.11 -1.50
C VAL A 104 -4.06 -7.97 -2.27
N ASP A 105 -2.94 -8.05 -1.57
CA ASP A 105 -1.63 -8.25 -2.18
C ASP A 105 -0.70 -9.04 -1.25
N ILE A 106 0.21 -9.83 -1.82
CA ILE A 106 1.12 -10.72 -1.08
C ILE A 106 2.53 -10.61 -1.65
N ALA A 107 3.53 -10.50 -0.76
CA ALA A 107 4.94 -10.48 -1.11
C ALA A 107 5.75 -11.13 0.02
N GLY A 108 6.43 -12.24 -0.28
CA GLY A 108 7.21 -13.00 0.67
C GLY A 108 6.39 -13.42 1.90
N ASN A 109 6.72 -12.84 3.06
CA ASN A 109 6.07 -13.12 4.33
C ASN A 109 5.08 -12.03 4.78
N ALA A 110 4.76 -11.08 3.90
CA ALA A 110 3.81 -10.00 4.13
C ALA A 110 2.58 -10.17 3.23
N LEU A 111 1.42 -9.79 3.76
CA LEU A 111 0.13 -9.82 3.10
C LEU A 111 -0.66 -8.60 3.55
N VAL A 112 -1.24 -7.87 2.62
CA VAL A 112 -2.08 -6.70 2.94
C VAL A 112 -3.47 -6.92 2.38
N VAL A 113 -4.48 -6.62 3.20
CA VAL A 113 -5.88 -6.84 2.86
C VAL A 113 -6.69 -5.58 3.13
N GLY A 114 -7.48 -5.15 2.15
CA GLY A 114 -8.33 -3.97 2.24
C GLY A 114 -9.73 -4.31 2.76
N ALA A 115 -10.26 -3.44 3.62
CA ALA A 115 -11.64 -3.43 4.07
C ALA A 115 -12.20 -2.02 3.84
N LYS A 116 -12.63 -1.76 2.61
CA LYS A 116 -12.89 -0.40 2.14
C LYS A 116 -14.08 0.32 2.79
N PHE A 117 -14.89 -0.39 3.58
CA PHE A 117 -16.07 0.18 4.23
C PHE A 117 -16.00 0.13 5.75
N ASP A 118 -14.87 -0.33 6.29
CA ASP A 118 -14.55 -0.25 7.71
C ASP A 118 -14.81 1.17 8.25
N ASP A 119 -15.52 1.24 9.37
CA ASP A 119 -16.04 2.49 9.94
C ASP A 119 -15.53 2.76 11.36
N ASP A 120 -14.47 2.08 11.79
CA ASP A 120 -13.89 2.20 13.12
C ASP A 120 -13.40 3.62 13.46
N VAL A 121 -12.97 4.38 12.45
CA VAL A 121 -12.49 5.75 12.64
C VAL A 121 -13.56 6.77 12.22
N VAL A 122 -13.99 6.72 10.96
CA VAL A 122 -15.09 7.52 10.41
C VAL A 122 -15.92 6.60 9.52
N SER A 123 -17.23 6.88 9.41
CA SER A 123 -18.16 6.12 8.58
C SER A 123 -17.59 5.83 7.18
N SER A 124 -17.34 4.54 6.90
CA SER A 124 -16.78 4.04 5.65
C SER A 124 -15.49 4.75 5.19
N SER A 125 -14.66 5.22 6.13
CA SER A 125 -13.33 5.72 5.82
C SER A 125 -12.43 4.61 5.27
N GLY A 126 -12.71 3.36 5.64
CA GLY A 126 -11.97 2.18 5.20
C GLY A 126 -10.66 1.98 5.98
N SER A 127 -10.15 0.76 5.89
CA SER A 127 -8.93 0.30 6.55
C SER A 127 -8.16 -0.69 5.67
N ALA A 128 -6.87 -0.85 5.92
CA ALA A 128 -6.05 -1.93 5.38
C ALA A 128 -5.36 -2.70 6.51
N TYR A 129 -5.20 -3.99 6.36
CA TYR A 129 -4.72 -4.88 7.40
C TYR A 129 -3.48 -5.62 6.91
N VAL A 130 -2.40 -5.51 7.68
CA VAL A 130 -1.13 -6.18 7.40
C VAL A 130 -1.08 -7.48 8.20
N PHE A 131 -0.81 -8.58 7.52
CA PHE A 131 -0.57 -9.89 8.09
C PHE A 131 0.88 -10.28 7.83
N ARG A 132 1.49 -10.98 8.79
CA ARG A 132 2.80 -11.60 8.62
C ARG A 132 2.75 -13.09 8.88
N CYS A 133 3.50 -13.84 8.06
CA CYS A 133 3.72 -15.26 8.27
C CYS A 133 4.83 -15.48 9.31
N ASN A 134 4.52 -16.20 10.40
CA ASN A 134 5.49 -16.57 11.44
C ASN A 134 6.25 -17.87 11.13
N GLY A 135 6.22 -18.32 9.88
CA GLY A 135 6.79 -19.59 9.42
C GLY A 135 5.81 -20.78 9.44
N VAL A 136 4.66 -20.65 10.10
CA VAL A 136 3.60 -21.68 10.12
C VAL A 136 2.25 -21.08 9.79
N THR A 137 1.91 -19.94 10.39
CA THR A 137 0.61 -19.29 10.24
C THR A 137 0.76 -17.82 9.94
N TRP A 138 -0.22 -17.28 9.23
CA TRP A 138 -0.41 -15.85 9.06
C TRP A 138 -1.15 -15.28 10.26
N VAL A 139 -0.64 -14.18 10.78
CA VAL A 139 -1.20 -13.46 11.93
C VAL A 139 -1.28 -11.99 11.59
N GLN A 140 -2.36 -11.32 12.00
CA GLN A 140 -2.49 -9.88 11.82
C GLN A 140 -1.42 -9.17 12.64
N ASP A 141 -0.63 -8.34 11.98
CA ASP A 141 0.47 -7.57 12.57
C ASP A 141 0.02 -6.12 12.86
N GLN A 142 -0.71 -5.51 11.92
CA GLN A 142 -1.09 -4.11 12.03
C GLN A 142 -2.41 -3.81 11.29
N LYS A 143 -3.19 -2.85 11.81
CA LYS A 143 -4.26 -2.14 11.09
C LYS A 143 -3.72 -0.77 10.65
N LEU A 144 -3.91 -0.44 9.38
CA LEU A 144 -3.58 0.83 8.75
C LEU A 144 -4.88 1.58 8.46
N THR A 145 -4.92 2.83 8.89
CA THR A 145 -6.01 3.77 8.59
C THR A 145 -5.42 4.96 7.84
N ALA A 146 -6.24 5.65 7.05
CA ALA A 146 -5.84 6.94 6.50
C ALA A 146 -5.40 7.87 7.65
N PRO A 147 -4.29 8.62 7.54
CA PRO A 147 -3.88 9.51 8.61
C PRO A 147 -4.76 10.78 8.71
N ASP A 148 -5.58 11.04 7.70
CA ASP A 148 -6.64 12.04 7.57
C ASP A 148 -7.96 11.36 7.12
N PRO A 149 -8.59 10.56 8.00
CA PRO A 149 -9.74 9.76 7.62
C PRO A 149 -10.97 10.64 7.33
N ALA A 150 -11.46 10.57 6.09
CA ALA A 150 -12.71 11.20 5.67
C ALA A 150 -13.86 10.20 5.53
N GLN A 151 -15.09 10.69 5.67
CA GLN A 151 -16.28 9.87 5.48
C GLN A 151 -16.34 9.37 4.03
N ASN A 152 -16.60 8.07 3.86
CA ASN A 152 -16.62 7.41 2.56
C ASN A 152 -15.29 7.48 1.78
N ALA A 153 -14.15 7.80 2.39
CA ALA A 153 -12.86 7.84 1.67
C ALA A 153 -12.50 6.50 1.01
N GLN A 154 -13.00 5.39 1.57
CA GLN A 154 -12.75 4.03 1.10
C GLN A 154 -11.27 3.67 1.03
N PHE A 155 -10.48 4.02 2.04
CA PHE A 155 -9.11 3.54 2.21
C PHE A 155 -9.09 2.00 2.23
N GLY A 156 -8.16 1.40 1.50
CA GLY A 156 -8.15 -0.06 1.27
C GLY A 156 -8.98 -0.50 0.06
N ASN A 157 -9.46 0.43 -0.78
CA ASN A 157 -10.14 0.09 -2.02
C ASN A 157 -9.22 -0.62 -3.03
N ALA A 158 -7.96 -0.19 -3.10
CA ALA A 158 -6.92 -0.80 -3.91
C ALA A 158 -5.64 -0.92 -3.08
N ILE A 159 -4.88 -1.99 -3.30
CA ILE A 159 -3.61 -2.24 -2.62
C ILE A 159 -2.58 -2.61 -3.68
N ALA A 160 -1.37 -2.13 -3.50
CA ALA A 160 -0.17 -2.63 -4.16
C ALA A 160 0.97 -2.68 -3.15
N MET A 161 1.77 -3.73 -3.19
CA MET A 161 2.89 -3.95 -2.31
C MET A 161 4.11 -4.41 -3.12
N ASP A 162 5.28 -3.90 -2.74
CA ASP A 162 6.57 -4.33 -3.27
C ASP A 162 7.62 -4.23 -2.17
N ASP A 163 8.25 -5.35 -1.81
CA ASP A 163 9.24 -5.53 -0.74
C ASP A 163 8.92 -4.81 0.58
N ASN A 164 9.25 -3.51 0.67
CA ASN A 164 9.15 -2.68 1.86
C ASN A 164 8.13 -1.53 1.73
N LEU A 165 7.40 -1.46 0.62
CA LEU A 165 6.45 -0.40 0.33
C LEU A 165 5.04 -0.99 0.21
N ILE A 166 4.11 -0.39 0.93
CA ILE A 166 2.67 -0.65 0.80
C ILE A 166 2.04 0.65 0.31
N VAL A 167 1.30 0.57 -0.80
CA VAL A 167 0.48 1.64 -1.34
C VAL A 167 -0.98 1.24 -1.16
N VAL A 168 -1.76 2.13 -0.54
CA VAL A 168 -3.18 1.92 -0.31
C VAL A 168 -3.97 3.06 -0.95
N GLY A 169 -4.94 2.71 -1.78
CA GLY A 169 -5.85 3.66 -2.43
C GLY A 169 -7.07 3.96 -1.56
N ALA A 170 -7.49 5.23 -1.60
CA ALA A 170 -8.73 5.73 -1.03
C ALA A 170 -9.54 6.37 -2.17
N TRP A 171 -10.42 5.58 -2.81
CA TRP A 171 -11.03 5.94 -4.09
C TRP A 171 -11.93 7.18 -4.00
N GLN A 172 -12.64 7.33 -2.89
CA GLN A 172 -13.63 8.38 -2.68
C GLN A 172 -13.16 9.44 -1.70
N ASP A 173 -11.86 9.46 -1.43
CA ASP A 173 -11.25 10.53 -0.67
C ASP A 173 -11.34 11.83 -1.49
N ASP A 174 -12.27 12.70 -1.10
CA ASP A 174 -12.54 13.98 -1.72
C ASP A 174 -11.86 15.13 -0.97
N ASP A 175 -11.08 14.81 0.06
CA ASP A 175 -10.26 15.79 0.74
C ASP A 175 -9.24 16.36 -0.26
N ALA A 176 -9.45 17.62 -0.63
CA ALA A 176 -8.38 18.47 -1.16
C ALA A 176 -7.26 18.72 -0.11
N GLY A 177 -7.46 18.20 1.11
CA GLY A 177 -6.59 18.27 2.25
C GLY A 177 -5.46 17.27 2.16
N PHE A 178 -4.53 17.49 1.22
CA PHE A 178 -3.15 17.14 1.52
C PHE A 178 -2.86 17.60 2.95
N PHE A 179 -2.43 16.69 3.81
CA PHE A 179 -1.82 17.01 5.10
C PHE A 179 -1.20 18.40 5.06
N THR A 180 -1.82 19.36 5.74
CA THR A 180 -1.23 20.69 5.95
C THR A 180 -0.03 20.63 6.90
N GLY A 181 0.45 19.42 7.22
CA GLY A 181 1.86 19.14 7.52
C GLY A 181 2.76 19.40 6.32
N GLY A 182 2.79 20.64 5.82
CA GLY A 182 3.86 21.22 5.00
C GLY A 182 4.36 20.38 3.82
N ALA A 183 3.47 19.85 2.98
CA ALA A 183 3.87 19.34 1.68
C ALA A 183 3.97 20.49 0.66
N ASP A 184 5.18 21.01 0.43
CA ASP A 184 5.45 21.93 -0.69
C ASP A 184 5.53 21.13 -2.00
N ALA A 185 4.78 21.55 -3.02
CA ALA A 185 4.82 20.95 -4.34
C ALA A 185 6.22 21.10 -4.98
N PHE A 186 6.94 19.99 -5.14
CA PHE A 186 8.14 19.92 -5.96
C PHE A 186 7.74 19.50 -7.38
N GLY A 187 8.29 20.16 -8.40
CA GLY A 187 7.96 19.97 -9.82
C GLY A 187 8.22 18.57 -10.41
N ASP A 188 8.57 17.59 -9.57
CA ASP A 188 8.73 16.17 -9.88
C ASP A 188 8.16 15.22 -8.81
N GLY A 189 7.37 15.69 -7.84
CA GLY A 189 6.64 14.85 -6.89
C GLY A 189 6.62 15.35 -5.43
N LEU A 190 5.73 14.76 -4.62
CA LEU A 190 5.59 15.00 -3.18
C LEU A 190 6.72 14.33 -2.39
N ARG A 191 7.30 15.04 -1.42
CA ARG A 191 8.28 14.48 -0.47
C ARG A 191 7.84 14.76 0.96
N CYS A 192 7.69 13.70 1.76
CA CYS A 192 7.44 13.81 3.19
C CYS A 192 8.76 14.14 3.91
N ALA A 193 9.00 15.41 4.21
CA ALA A 193 10.05 15.79 5.16
C ALA A 193 9.37 16.25 6.45
N GLY A 194 9.46 15.45 7.51
CA GLY A 194 8.94 15.85 8.81
C GLY A 194 9.65 17.12 9.30
N GLY A 195 8.88 18.19 9.55
CA GLY A 195 9.34 19.46 10.10
C GLY A 195 9.24 20.65 9.15
N ALA A 196 9.31 21.87 9.70
CA ALA A 196 9.27 23.11 8.94
C ALA A 196 10.48 23.22 7.99
N LEU A 197 10.25 22.97 6.70
CA LEU A 197 11.28 23.06 5.68
C LEU A 197 11.45 24.53 5.27
N VAL A 198 12.63 25.10 5.52
CA VAL A 198 12.95 26.47 5.09
C VAL A 198 13.78 26.42 3.80
N ARG A 199 13.20 26.90 2.70
CA ARG A 199 13.93 27.04 1.43
C ARG A 199 14.92 28.20 1.52
N LEU A 200 16.22 27.90 1.48
CA LEU A 200 17.30 28.91 1.46
C LEU A 200 17.51 29.60 0.09
N GLY A 201 16.58 29.40 -0.85
CA GLY A 201 16.57 29.99 -2.19
C GLY A 201 17.27 29.15 -3.27
N ILE A 202 17.05 29.49 -4.54
CA ILE A 202 17.88 29.01 -5.67
C ILE A 202 18.99 30.04 -5.86
N VAL A 203 20.25 29.59 -5.79
CA VAL A 203 21.41 30.42 -6.10
C VAL A 203 21.99 29.97 -7.43
N VAL A 204 22.07 30.90 -8.39
CA VAL A 204 22.81 30.68 -9.63
C VAL A 204 24.27 30.98 -9.33
N ALA A 205 25.16 30.00 -9.51
CA ALA A 205 26.58 30.22 -9.35
C ALA A 205 27.04 31.34 -10.29
N ASN A 206 27.86 32.27 -9.78
CA ASN A 206 28.52 33.21 -10.67
C ASN A 206 29.54 32.45 -11.55
N GLY A 207 30.07 33.10 -12.59
CA GLY A 207 31.01 32.51 -13.55
C GLY A 207 32.31 31.93 -12.95
N SER A 208 32.46 31.94 -11.62
CA SER A 208 33.56 31.34 -10.86
C SER A 208 33.15 30.11 -10.04
N ALA A 209 31.96 29.54 -10.29
CA ALA A 209 31.44 28.33 -9.64
C ALA A 209 31.20 28.44 -8.12
N VAL A 210 31.07 29.66 -7.59
CA VAL A 210 30.74 29.90 -6.18
C VAL A 210 29.25 30.24 -6.05
N ALA A 211 28.55 29.52 -5.18
CA ALA A 211 27.17 29.80 -4.79
C ALA A 211 27.14 30.22 -3.30
N ASN A 212 26.73 31.46 -3.03
CA ASN A 212 26.56 31.97 -1.66
C ASN A 212 25.07 32.09 -1.34
N SER A 213 24.61 31.58 -0.20
CA SER A 213 23.22 31.81 0.25
C SER A 213 23.07 33.27 0.72
N LEU A 214 21.99 33.93 0.30
CA LEU A 214 21.65 35.28 0.76
C LEU A 214 20.95 35.27 2.13
N THR A 215 20.47 34.10 2.56
CA THR A 215 19.90 33.86 3.87
C THR A 215 20.98 33.38 4.84
N PRO A 216 21.18 34.06 5.99
CA PRO A 216 22.08 33.58 7.03
C PRO A 216 21.60 32.22 7.54
N MET A 217 22.41 31.17 7.41
CA MET A 217 22.05 29.81 7.82
C MET A 217 21.81 29.67 9.35
N GLY A 218 22.17 30.69 10.14
CA GLY A 218 22.04 30.71 11.60
C GLY A 218 21.00 31.69 12.16
N ALA A 219 20.14 32.29 11.33
CA ALA A 219 19.13 33.23 11.84
C ALA A 219 18.11 32.52 12.74
N GLY A 220 17.99 32.96 14.00
CA GLY A 220 17.01 32.45 14.96
C GLY A 220 17.36 31.12 15.62
N LEU A 221 18.62 30.68 15.56
CA LEU A 221 19.07 29.46 16.24
C LEU A 221 19.56 29.75 17.66
N ILE A 222 19.30 28.82 18.57
CA ILE A 222 19.81 28.83 19.95
C ILE A 222 20.89 27.75 20.15
N PRO A 223 21.79 27.90 21.13
CA PRO A 223 22.77 26.87 21.46
C PRO A 223 22.08 25.53 21.77
N GLY A 224 22.56 24.46 21.15
CA GLY A 224 21.95 23.13 21.22
C GLY A 224 21.02 22.79 20.05
N ASP A 225 20.67 23.76 19.20
CA ASP A 225 19.92 23.48 17.98
C ASP A 225 20.73 22.61 17.03
N ILE A 226 20.03 21.63 16.45
CA ILE A 226 20.56 20.78 15.39
C ILE A 226 19.76 21.06 14.12
N ARG A 227 20.44 21.42 13.04
CA ARG A 227 19.83 21.56 11.71
C ARG A 227 20.50 20.61 10.73
N ARG A 228 19.67 20.04 9.87
CA ARG A 228 20.10 19.15 8.78
C ARG A 228 19.92 19.88 7.47
N TYR A 229 20.94 19.83 6.64
CA TYR A 229 20.96 20.49 5.34
C TYR A 229 21.29 19.48 4.26
N GLN A 230 20.82 19.77 3.06
CA GLN A 230 21.19 19.07 1.85
C GLN A 230 21.30 20.09 0.72
N TYR A 231 22.37 20.01 -0.07
CA TYR A 231 22.54 20.85 -1.26
C TYR A 231 22.23 20.07 -2.50
N TRP A 232 21.53 20.71 -3.43
CA TRP A 232 21.25 20.13 -4.74
C TRP A 232 21.81 21.10 -5.78
N TYR A 233 22.51 20.57 -6.77
CA TYR A 233 23.00 21.38 -7.89
C TYR A 233 22.47 20.82 -9.21
N ARG A 234 22.21 21.74 -10.13
CA ARG A 234 21.92 21.43 -11.54
C ARG A 234 23.02 22.01 -12.39
N ASN A 235 23.55 21.24 -13.34
CA ASN A 235 24.40 21.81 -14.38
C ASN A 235 23.48 22.30 -15.53
N PRO A 236 23.30 23.62 -15.71
CA PRO A 236 22.40 24.16 -16.72
C PRO A 236 22.86 23.88 -18.16
N SER A 237 24.12 23.50 -18.37
CA SER A 237 24.66 23.21 -19.72
C SER A 237 24.52 21.74 -20.14
N ALA A 238 24.26 20.83 -19.19
CA ALA A 238 24.22 19.38 -19.46
C ALA A 238 22.80 18.78 -19.45
N SER A 239 21.77 19.53 -19.03
CA SER A 239 20.42 18.98 -18.87
C SER A 239 19.33 20.04 -19.15
N PRO A 240 18.90 20.19 -20.41
CA PRO A 240 17.68 20.92 -20.72
C PRO A 240 16.49 20.02 -20.40
N CYS A 241 15.76 20.35 -19.33
CA CYS A 241 14.43 19.84 -18.99
C CYS A 241 14.31 18.29 -18.96
N ALA A 242 14.39 17.73 -17.75
CA ALA A 242 14.08 16.33 -17.41
C ALA A 242 15.24 15.30 -17.28
N SER A 243 16.45 15.71 -16.88
CA SER A 243 17.41 14.69 -16.40
C SER A 243 18.24 15.12 -15.17
N TRP A 244 18.03 14.37 -14.09
CA TRP A 244 18.83 14.16 -12.87
C TRP A 244 19.38 15.40 -12.12
N PHE A 245 18.84 15.64 -10.92
CA PHE A 245 19.49 16.45 -9.89
C PHE A 245 20.56 15.61 -9.18
N ASN A 246 21.77 16.17 -8.99
CA ASN A 246 22.77 15.53 -8.14
C ASN A 246 22.54 15.99 -6.69
N LEU A 247 22.24 15.03 -5.83
CA LEU A 247 22.12 15.23 -4.39
C LEU A 247 23.52 15.17 -3.76
N THR A 248 23.83 16.12 -2.88
CA THR A 248 24.89 15.87 -1.90
C THR A 248 24.39 14.94 -0.81
N ASN A 249 25.31 14.30 -0.09
CA ASN A 249 24.98 13.77 1.22
C ASN A 249 24.38 14.88 2.08
N GLY A 250 23.38 14.53 2.90
CA GLY A 250 22.93 15.41 3.95
C GLY A 250 24.03 15.61 4.98
N PHE A 251 24.10 16.78 5.59
CA PHE A 251 25.00 17.04 6.70
C PHE A 251 24.24 17.71 7.85
N GLU A 252 24.66 17.40 9.05
CA GLU A 252 24.10 17.91 10.29
C GLU A 252 25.06 18.93 10.88
N ILE A 253 24.52 20.08 11.30
CA ILE A 253 25.25 21.07 12.08
C ILE A 253 24.57 21.16 13.44
N ALA A 254 25.38 21.04 14.49
CA ALA A 254 24.98 21.34 15.86
C ALA A 254 25.58 22.70 16.24
N TRP A 255 24.74 23.63 16.69
CA TRP A 255 25.21 24.94 17.14
C TRP A 255 25.66 24.85 18.59
N THR A 256 26.94 25.12 18.81
CA THR A 256 27.55 25.23 20.14
C THR A 256 27.98 26.69 20.36
N ASN A 257 28.04 27.12 21.62
CA ASN A 257 28.35 28.50 22.02
C ASN A 257 29.70 29.01 21.46
#